data_AF-A0A937SKD4-F1
#
_entry.id   AF-A0A937SKD4-F1
#
_cell.length_a   1.000
_cell.length_b   1.000
_cell.length_c   1.000
_cell.angle_alpha   90.00
_cell.angle_beta   90.00
_cell.angle_gamma   90.00
#
_symmetry.space_group_name_H-M   'P 1'
#
loop_
_entity.id
_entity.type
_entity.pdbx_description
1 polymer ?
#
loop_
_entity_poly.entity_id
_entity_poly.type
_entity_poly.pdbx_seq_one_letter_code
_entity_poly.pdbx_strand_id
1 'polypeptide(L)'
;MISLRTLSKEVGITPSAVYNHFADKSALIMAIKIRVYQSFNKFFTDNCAESENPDRALVEMCLAYFHFSRKYPSQFRFLFSASLPMEWSTEEFVDVSCRCIAKARGLVFAIHNKYQLHCTEEEVVNSTLLIWSQLHGIVTLRNSGDGRRG
;
A
#
# COMPACT_ATOMS: atom_id res chain seq x y z
N MET A 1 -14.43 14.19 1.06
CA MET A 1 -14.42 13.68 -0.33
C MET A 1 -13.04 13.96 -0.92
N ILE A 2 -12.37 12.97 -1.53
CA ILE A 2 -11.02 13.15 -2.10
C ILE A 2 -11.16 13.59 -3.57
N SER A 3 -10.51 14.69 -3.95
CA SER A 3 -10.55 15.20 -5.32
C SER A 3 -9.45 14.55 -6.19
N LEU A 4 -9.83 13.95 -7.32
CA LEU A 4 -8.87 13.43 -8.32
C LEU A 4 -7.92 14.51 -8.82
N ARG A 5 -8.38 15.76 -8.90
CA ARG A 5 -7.55 16.90 -9.29
C ARG A 5 -6.45 17.18 -8.27
N THR A 6 -6.78 17.11 -6.98
CA THR A 6 -5.81 17.30 -5.90
C THR A 6 -4.79 16.16 -5.89
N LEU A 7 -5.26 14.91 -5.94
CA LEU A 7 -4.38 13.74 -6.02
C LEU A 7 -3.46 13.77 -7.23
N SER A 8 -3.98 14.13 -8.41
CA SER A 8 -3.17 14.24 -9.64
C SER A 8 -2.00 15.20 -9.42
N LYS A 9 -2.24 16.36 -8.83
CA LYS A 9 -1.18 17.32 -8.48
C LYS A 9 -0.19 16.76 -7.46
N GLU A 10 -0.67 16.10 -6.40
CA GLU A 10 0.18 15.49 -5.37
C GLU A 10 1.13 14.43 -5.93
N VAL A 11 0.72 13.71 -6.99
CA VAL A 11 1.54 12.67 -7.62
C VAL A 11 2.20 13.10 -8.95
N GLY A 12 2.19 14.40 -9.26
CA GLY A 12 2.88 14.95 -10.42
C GLY A 12 2.19 14.75 -11.78
N ILE A 13 0.91 14.36 -11.81
CA ILE A 13 0.08 14.34 -13.02
C ILE A 13 -0.46 15.75 -13.26
N THR A 14 0.03 16.41 -14.32
CA THR A 14 -0.38 17.78 -14.65
C THR A 14 -1.78 17.82 -15.27
N PRO A 15 -2.56 18.92 -15.07
CA PRO A 15 -3.89 19.06 -15.66
C PRO A 15 -3.92 18.90 -17.19
N SER A 16 -2.85 19.28 -17.89
CA SER A 16 -2.73 19.13 -19.34
C SER A 16 -2.60 17.66 -19.78
N ALA A 17 -2.04 16.80 -18.92
CA ALA A 17 -1.99 15.35 -19.14
C ALA A 17 -3.33 14.66 -18.83
N VAL A 18 -4.16 15.24 -17.95
CA VAL A 18 -5.41 14.60 -17.50
C VAL A 18 -6.41 14.40 -18.64
N TYR A 19 -6.56 15.37 -19.54
CA TYR A 19 -7.59 15.37 -20.58
C TYR A 19 -7.11 14.90 -21.97
N ASN A 20 -5.80 14.91 -22.22
CA ASN A 20 -5.21 14.52 -23.51
C ASN A 20 -4.54 13.13 -23.50
N HIS A 21 -4.21 12.59 -22.31
CA HIS A 21 -3.43 11.35 -22.18
C HIS A 21 -4.27 10.16 -21.67
N PHE A 22 -5.43 10.41 -21.07
CA PHE A 22 -6.30 9.35 -20.52
C PHE A 22 -7.61 9.29 -21.30
N ALA A 23 -7.95 8.10 -21.78
CA ALA A 23 -9.14 7.85 -22.57
C ALA A 23 -10.44 8.15 -21.78
N ASP A 24 -10.44 7.89 -20.47
CA ASP A 24 -11.56 8.15 -19.59
C ASP A 24 -11.13 8.36 -18.11
N LYS A 25 -12.12 8.57 -17.24
CA LYS A 25 -11.94 8.75 -15.80
C LYS A 25 -11.27 7.52 -15.15
N SER A 26 -11.55 6.33 -15.65
CA SER A 26 -11.04 5.07 -15.12
C SER A 26 -9.54 4.94 -15.37
N ALA A 27 -9.10 5.27 -16.59
CA ALA A 27 -7.69 5.34 -16.97
C ALA A 27 -6.92 6.37 -16.11
N LEU A 28 -7.53 7.52 -15.83
CA LEU A 28 -6.94 8.51 -14.91
C LEU A 28 -6.81 7.95 -13.48
N ILE A 29 -7.85 7.32 -12.94
CA ILE A 29 -7.82 6.73 -11.60
C ILE A 29 -6.73 5.67 -11.50
N MET A 30 -6.61 4.81 -12.52
CA MET A 30 -5.57 3.79 -12.59
C MET A 30 -4.17 4.40 -12.54
N ALA A 31 -3.91 5.39 -13.39
CA ALA A 31 -2.61 6.05 -13.43
C ALA A 31 -2.26 6.73 -12.09
N ILE A 32 -3.24 7.38 -11.44
CA ILE A 32 -3.04 7.92 -10.09
C ILE A 32 -2.75 6.78 -9.11
N LYS A 33 -3.49 5.65 -9.14
CA LYS A 33 -3.23 4.51 -8.22
C LYS A 33 -1.83 3.94 -8.42
N ILE A 34 -1.38 3.75 -9.66
CA ILE A 34 -0.03 3.29 -9.98
C ILE A 34 1.01 4.24 -9.37
N ARG A 35 0.87 5.56 -9.59
CA ARG A 35 1.79 6.57 -9.02
C ARG A 35 1.78 6.56 -7.50
N VAL A 36 0.60 6.42 -6.88
CA VAL A 36 0.51 6.32 -5.42
C VAL A 36 1.14 5.04 -4.90
N TYR A 37 0.95 3.89 -5.56
CA TYR A 37 1.64 2.64 -5.20
C TYR A 37 3.16 2.75 -5.37
N GLN A 38 3.65 3.42 -6.41
CA GLN A 38 5.08 3.70 -6.58
C GLN A 38 5.62 4.56 -5.43
N SER A 39 4.91 5.63 -5.06
CA SER A 39 5.24 6.48 -3.91
C SER A 39 5.24 5.70 -2.59
N PHE A 40 4.22 4.86 -2.40
CA PHE A 40 4.08 3.98 -1.25
C PHE A 40 5.24 2.97 -1.15
N ASN A 41 5.53 2.25 -2.22
CA ASN A 41 6.63 1.28 -2.27
C ASN A 41 7.98 1.96 -2.04
N LYS A 42 8.21 3.15 -2.64
CA LYS A 42 9.41 3.94 -2.38
C LYS A 42 9.50 4.35 -0.91
N PHE A 43 8.41 4.82 -0.31
CA PHE A 43 8.38 5.16 1.11
C PHE A 43 8.75 3.96 1.99
N PHE A 44 8.25 2.77 1.68
CA PHE A 44 8.65 1.54 2.36
C PHE A 44 10.14 1.26 2.23
N THR A 45 10.68 1.31 1.01
CA THR A 45 12.11 1.08 0.78
C THR A 45 12.97 2.08 1.53
N ASP A 46 12.59 3.36 1.54
CA ASP A 46 13.37 4.41 2.19
C ASP A 46 13.27 4.38 3.73
N ASN A 47 12.24 3.73 4.31
CA ASN A 47 11.96 3.76 5.75
C ASN A 47 11.99 2.38 6.44
N CYS A 48 12.21 1.29 5.70
CA CYS A 48 12.52 -0.01 6.28
C CYS A 48 14.04 -0.19 6.20
N ALA A 49 14.72 -0.41 7.33
CA ALA A 49 16.14 -0.70 7.28
C ALA A 49 16.36 -2.09 6.66
N GLU A 50 17.51 -2.29 6.02
CA GLU A 50 17.99 -3.63 5.71
C GLU A 50 18.36 -4.30 7.03
N SER A 51 17.40 -5.02 7.61
CA SER A 51 17.59 -5.81 8.82
C SER A 51 17.75 -7.28 8.44
N GLU A 52 18.88 -7.88 8.81
CA GLU A 52 19.10 -9.33 8.70
C GLU A 52 18.15 -10.12 9.60
N ASN A 53 17.56 -9.48 10.62
CA ASN A 53 16.57 -10.09 11.49
C ASN A 53 15.15 -9.90 10.90
N PRO A 54 14.46 -10.97 10.48
CA PRO A 54 13.17 -10.88 9.80
C PRO A 54 12.04 -10.40 10.72
N ASP A 55 12.12 -10.67 12.04
CA ASP A 55 11.17 -10.12 13.02
C ASP A 55 11.19 -8.59 13.03
N ARG A 56 12.40 -8.03 13.09
CA ARG A 56 12.60 -6.58 13.11
C ARG A 56 12.20 -5.96 11.78
N ALA A 57 12.56 -6.58 10.66
CA ALA A 57 12.18 -6.11 9.33
C ALA A 57 10.65 -6.07 9.15
N LEU A 58 9.92 -7.07 9.67
CA LEU A 58 8.47 -7.10 9.61
C LEU A 58 7.84 -5.98 10.44
N VAL A 59 8.37 -5.73 11.65
CA VAL A 59 7.93 -4.60 12.50
C VAL A 59 8.19 -3.26 11.82
N GLU A 60 9.36 -3.07 11.22
CA GLU A 60 9.70 -1.85 10.49
C GLU A 60 8.78 -1.63 9.28
N MET A 61 8.41 -2.69 8.56
CA MET A 61 7.39 -2.61 7.51
C MET A 61 6.03 -2.18 8.06
N CYS A 62 5.59 -2.73 9.19
CA CYS A 62 4.35 -2.32 9.84
C CYS A 62 4.38 -0.84 10.26
N LEU A 63 5.52 -0.35 10.76
CA LEU A 63 5.70 1.05 11.12
C LEU A 63 5.73 1.95 9.87
N ALA A 64 6.40 1.55 8.79
CA ALA A 64 6.41 2.29 7.53
C ALA A 64 4.99 2.43 6.96
N TYR A 65 4.17 1.38 7.02
CA TYR A 65 2.75 1.45 6.67
C TYR A 65 2.01 2.53 7.46
N PHE A 66 2.17 2.51 8.78
CA PHE A 66 1.55 3.44 9.70
C PHE A 66 2.01 4.88 9.41
N HIS A 67 3.32 5.10 9.25
CA HIS A 67 3.89 6.41 8.96
C HIS A 67 3.45 6.95 7.60
N PHE A 68 3.35 6.11 6.56
CA PHE A 68 2.79 6.53 5.28
C PHE A 68 1.35 7.02 5.43
N SER A 69 0.52 6.28 6.19
CA SER A 69 -0.88 6.66 6.42
C SER A 69 -1.04 8.02 7.10
N ARG A 70 -0.08 8.39 7.96
CA ARG A 70 -0.03 9.67 8.67
C ARG A 70 0.55 10.79 7.81
N LYS A 71 1.59 10.51 7.03
CA LYS A 71 2.29 11.50 6.21
C LYS A 71 1.51 11.85 4.95
N TYR A 72 0.82 10.88 4.34
CA TYR A 72 0.07 11.06 3.09
C TYR A 72 -1.37 10.52 3.22
N PRO A 73 -2.21 11.11 4.10
CA PRO A 73 -3.53 10.56 4.44
C PRO A 73 -4.50 10.54 3.23
N SER A 74 -4.40 11.50 2.32
CA SER A 74 -5.20 11.52 1.09
C SER A 74 -4.82 10.39 0.14
N GLN A 75 -3.53 10.16 -0.07
CA GLN A 75 -3.00 9.07 -0.89
C GLN A 75 -3.34 7.70 -0.28
N PHE A 76 -3.17 7.55 1.03
CA PHE A 76 -3.51 6.32 1.75
C PHE A 76 -4.99 5.96 1.58
N ARG A 77 -5.90 6.90 1.86
CA ARG A 77 -7.33 6.67 1.66
C ARG A 77 -7.66 6.37 0.19
N PHE A 78 -6.94 6.97 -0.76
CA PHE A 78 -7.17 6.74 -2.17
C PHE A 78 -6.76 5.32 -2.60
N LEU A 79 -5.61 4.82 -2.16
CA LEU A 79 -5.17 3.44 -2.42
C LEU A 79 -6.25 2.43 -2.04
N PHE A 80 -6.80 2.57 -0.83
CA PHE A 80 -7.75 1.62 -0.24
C PHE A 80 -9.23 2.02 -0.40
N SER A 81 -9.51 3.13 -1.08
CA SER A 81 -10.86 3.44 -1.55
C SER A 81 -11.30 2.43 -2.62
N ALA A 82 -12.63 2.24 -2.72
CA ALA A 82 -13.37 1.35 -3.64
C ALA A 82 -12.52 0.62 -4.70
N SER A 83 -12.64 -0.71 -4.71
CA SER A 83 -11.95 -1.60 -5.62
C SER A 83 -12.08 -1.14 -7.07
N LEU A 84 -10.95 -1.15 -7.78
CA LEU A 84 -10.97 -1.01 -9.22
C LEU A 84 -11.52 -2.34 -9.79
N PRO A 85 -12.37 -2.29 -10.83
CA PRO A 85 -12.77 -3.48 -11.55
C PRO A 85 -11.56 -4.32 -11.95
N MET A 86 -11.66 -5.64 -11.81
CA MET A 86 -10.59 -6.56 -12.15
C MET A 86 -10.14 -6.41 -13.61
N GLU A 87 -11.07 -6.04 -14.48
CA GLU A 87 -10.89 -5.70 -15.90
C GLU A 87 -9.86 -4.58 -16.14
N TRP A 88 -9.52 -3.79 -15.12
CA TRP A 88 -8.54 -2.72 -15.23
C TRP A 88 -7.13 -3.16 -14.79
N SER A 89 -6.94 -4.40 -14.38
CA SER A 89 -5.64 -4.91 -13.91
C SER A 89 -4.64 -5.00 -15.07
N THR A 90 -3.80 -3.98 -15.21
CA THR A 90 -2.62 -4.03 -16.07
C THR A 90 -1.48 -4.77 -15.37
N GLU A 91 -0.53 -5.32 -16.13
CA GLU A 91 0.68 -5.95 -15.55
C GLU A 91 1.42 -4.98 -14.62
N GLU A 92 1.54 -3.71 -15.03
CA GLU A 92 2.16 -2.67 -14.20
C GLU A 92 1.41 -2.49 -12.88
N PHE A 93 0.07 -2.40 -12.91
CA PHE A 93 -0.72 -2.24 -11.70
C PHE A 93 -0.61 -3.46 -10.76
N VAL A 94 -0.66 -4.67 -11.31
CA VAL A 94 -0.49 -5.90 -10.53
C VAL A 94 0.88 -5.93 -9.88
N ASP A 95 1.94 -5.62 -10.63
CA ASP A 95 3.29 -5.56 -10.09
C ASP A 95 3.39 -4.54 -8.95
N VAL A 96 3.03 -3.27 -9.18
CA VAL A 96 3.22 -2.24 -8.14
C VAL A 96 2.34 -2.45 -6.92
N SER A 97 1.14 -3.03 -7.07
CA SER A 97 0.23 -3.26 -5.94
C SER A 97 0.63 -4.48 -5.09
N CYS A 98 1.27 -5.48 -5.69
CA CYS A 98 1.67 -6.70 -5.00
C CYS A 98 3.03 -6.61 -4.28
N ARG A 99 3.93 -5.68 -4.65
CA ARG A 99 5.29 -5.58 -4.08
C ARG A 99 5.34 -5.59 -2.55
N CYS A 100 4.52 -4.78 -1.89
CA CYS A 100 4.52 -4.67 -0.44
C CYS A 100 4.06 -5.96 0.25
N ILE A 101 2.96 -6.57 -0.23
CA ILE A 101 2.44 -7.81 0.35
C ILE A 101 3.36 -9.00 0.07
N ALA A 102 4.00 -9.03 -1.11
CA ALA A 102 4.99 -10.04 -1.44
C ALA A 102 6.22 -9.98 -0.52
N LYS A 103 6.73 -8.76 -0.25
CA LYS A 103 7.83 -8.56 0.71
C LYS A 103 7.44 -8.99 2.12
N ALA A 104 6.25 -8.61 2.59
CA ALA A 104 5.75 -9.03 3.90
C ALA A 104 5.63 -10.56 4.00
N ARG A 105 5.10 -11.22 2.97
CA ARG A 105 5.03 -12.69 2.89
C ARG A 105 6.40 -13.36 2.98
N GLY A 106 7.40 -12.81 2.28
CA GLY A 106 8.79 -13.28 2.38
C GLY A 106 9.36 -13.18 3.79
N LEU A 107 9.05 -12.09 4.51
CA LEU A 107 9.47 -11.92 5.91
C LEU A 107 8.76 -12.89 6.86
N VAL A 108 7.46 -13.11 6.68
CA VAL A 108 6.71 -14.11 7.46
C VAL A 108 7.32 -15.50 7.26
N PHE A 109 7.60 -15.89 6.01
CA PHE A 109 8.27 -17.15 5.72
C PHE A 109 9.66 -17.23 6.37
N ALA A 110 10.45 -16.15 6.33
CA ALA A 110 11.76 -16.09 6.99
C ALA A 110 11.67 -16.23 8.52
N ILE A 111 10.63 -15.67 9.15
CA ILE A 111 10.34 -15.84 10.58
C ILE A 111 10.03 -17.31 10.89
N HIS A 112 9.16 -17.95 10.10
CA HIS A 112 8.87 -19.38 10.26
C HIS A 112 10.14 -20.23 10.20
N ASN A 113 11.00 -20.00 9.21
CA ASN A 113 12.29 -20.69 9.09
C ASN A 113 13.22 -20.42 10.28
N LYS A 114 13.32 -19.16 10.73
CA LYS A 114 14.17 -18.78 11.87
C LYS A 114 13.80 -19.55 13.14
N TYR A 115 12.51 -19.73 13.40
CA TYR A 115 12.01 -20.42 14.59
C TYR A 115 11.68 -21.90 14.35
N GLN A 116 12.03 -22.46 13.19
CA GLN A 116 11.78 -23.86 12.83
C GLN A 116 10.29 -24.26 12.97
N LEU A 117 9.40 -23.32 12.66
CA LEU A 117 7.96 -23.53 12.68
C LEU A 117 7.55 -24.21 11.38
N HIS A 118 7.02 -25.42 11.48
CA HIS A 118 6.41 -26.09 10.33
C HIS A 118 5.21 -25.25 9.85
N CYS A 119 5.20 -24.91 8.56
CA CYS A 119 4.09 -24.24 7.93
C CYS A 119 3.96 -24.63 6.46
N THR A 120 2.73 -24.68 6.01
CA THR A 120 2.35 -24.73 4.60
C THR A 120 2.41 -23.34 3.97
N GLU A 121 2.41 -23.29 2.64
CA GLU A 121 2.31 -22.01 1.92
C GLU A 121 1.02 -21.25 2.29
N GLU A 122 -0.09 -21.97 2.45
CA GLU A 122 -1.38 -21.41 2.84
C GLU A 122 -1.30 -20.72 4.22
N GLU A 123 -0.64 -21.34 5.20
CA GLU A 123 -0.46 -20.75 6.53
C GLU A 123 0.38 -19.47 6.50
N VAL A 124 1.41 -19.41 5.65
CA VAL A 124 2.22 -18.20 5.46
C VAL A 124 1.38 -17.08 4.84
N VAL A 125 0.57 -17.41 3.83
CA VAL A 125 -0.37 -16.46 3.20
C VAL A 125 -1.38 -15.95 4.22
N ASN A 126 -2.02 -16.83 4.97
CA ASN A 126 -3.02 -16.48 5.99
C ASN A 126 -2.42 -15.63 7.11
N SER A 127 -1.22 -15.98 7.60
CA SER A 127 -0.51 -15.18 8.61
C SER A 127 -0.18 -13.79 8.09
N THR A 128 0.26 -13.68 6.83
CA THR A 128 0.53 -12.39 6.18
C THR A 128 -0.75 -11.54 6.08
N LEU A 129 -1.87 -12.14 5.66
CA LEU A 129 -3.17 -11.47 5.57
C LEU A 129 -3.69 -11.02 6.94
N LEU A 130 -3.48 -11.81 7.99
CA LEU A 130 -3.86 -11.45 9.36
C LEU A 130 -3.10 -10.22 9.85
N ILE A 131 -1.77 -10.20 9.66
CA ILE A 131 -0.94 -9.04 9.99
C ILE A 131 -1.45 -7.79 9.26
N TRP A 132 -1.69 -7.92 7.95
CA TRP A 132 -2.13 -6.81 7.13
C TRP A 132 -3.52 -6.30 7.51
N SER A 133 -4.45 -7.20 7.80
CA SER A 133 -5.82 -6.88 8.21
C SER A 133 -5.84 -6.14 9.55
N GLN A 134 -5.06 -6.61 10.53
CA GLN A 134 -4.93 -5.95 11.82
C GLN A 134 -4.35 -4.55 11.68
N LEU A 135 -3.24 -4.42 10.94
CA LEU A 135 -2.58 -3.15 10.71
C LEU A 135 -3.47 -2.15 9.98
N HIS A 136 -4.13 -2.58 8.92
CA HIS A 136 -5.08 -1.77 8.18
C HIS A 136 -6.26 -1.34 9.06
N GLY A 137 -6.80 -2.26 9.86
CA GLY A 137 -7.86 -1.96 10.84
C GLY A 137 -7.44 -0.90 11.85
N ILE A 138 -6.27 -1.05 12.47
CA ILE A 138 -5.73 -0.08 13.46
C ILE A 138 -5.57 1.31 12.82
N VAL A 139 -4.98 1.38 11.63
CA VAL A 139 -4.75 2.65 10.92
C VAL A 139 -6.07 3.31 10.57
N THR A 140 -7.00 2.57 9.99
CA THR A 140 -8.29 3.09 9.54
C THR A 140 -9.14 3.57 10.72
N LEU A 141 -9.17 2.83 11.82
CA LEU A 141 -9.87 3.24 13.05
C LEU A 141 -9.27 4.52 13.66
N ARG A 142 -7.93 4.61 13.76
CA ARG A 142 -7.26 5.82 14.27
C ARG A 142 -7.53 7.05 13.39
N ASN A 143 -7.50 6.87 12.08
CA ASN A 143 -7.78 7.97 11.14
C ASN A 143 -9.25 8.40 11.14
N SER A 144 -10.17 7.51 11.55
CA SER A 144 -11.60 7.82 11.68
C SER A 144 -11.91 8.61 12.96
N GLY A 145 -11.11 8.43 14.02
CA GLY A 145 -11.22 9.18 15.27
C GLY A 145 -10.71 10.63 15.20
N ASP A 146 -9.75 10.92 14.31
CA ASP A 146 -9.19 12.27 14.13
C ASP A 146 -10.13 13.25 13.38
N GLY A 147 -11.23 12.75 12.79
CA GLY A 147 -12.21 13.55 12.05
C GLY A 147 -13.09 14.50 12.89
N ARG A 148 -12.89 14.56 14.22
CA ARG A 148 -13.60 15.49 15.13
C ARG A 148 -12.78 16.74 15.53
N ARG A 149 -11.63 16.98 14.89
CA ARG A 149 -10.84 18.21 15.07
C ARG A 149 -10.52 18.82 13.71
N GLY A 150 -11.45 19.60 13.19
CA GLY A 150 -11.32 20.38 11.96
C GLY A 150 -12.52 21.29 11.80
#